data_AF-W2RW46-F1
#
_entry.id   AF-W2RW46-F1
#
_cell.length_a   1.000
_cell.length_b   1.000
_cell.length_c   1.000
_cell.angle_alpha   90.00
_cell.angle_beta   90.00
_cell.angle_gamma   90.00
#
_symmetry.space_group_name_H-M   'P 1'
#
loop_
_entity.id
_entity.type
_entity.pdbx_description
1 polymer ?
#
loop_
_entity_poly.entity_id
_entity_poly.type
_entity_poly.pdbx_seq_one_letter_code
_entity_poly.pdbx_strand_id
1 'polypeptide(L)'
;MPLRLAFESARSTLFTVGLVAKKRIFLEQAIWKTAPWQGSGLPPKTAQNELVDIMVGIPGYMQDTVEIQQGGAKDKQKKALLLARLKADLSTLFDWRWKWEAHNPNAAIEMEPGALPVGRRVCDFRLFRKVLWFRNFTQATEILLYNAVLLCLLGALWQFDPPAEVEVPAPTNSILKRPDEIFSLLEPAEEICRGFEYQLLNIDNSQDSTLFWLLPLGVASKVLEAEPEYGRWIQSMLDTSRVTRGYGSGMSEFAFGHYQFPHIGHARKRRMRDR
;
A
#
# COMPACT_ATOMS: atom_id res chain seq x y z
N MET A 1 0.64 -27.61 10.56
CA MET A 1 0.05 -27.86 9.22
C MET A 1 0.96 -27.25 8.15
N PRO A 2 1.93 -28.01 7.60
CA PRO A 2 2.91 -27.50 6.63
C PRO A 2 2.30 -26.92 5.36
N LEU A 3 1.20 -27.50 4.87
CA LEU A 3 0.54 -27.06 3.63
C LEU A 3 -0.09 -25.67 3.72
N ARG A 4 -0.66 -25.31 4.88
CA ARG A 4 -1.21 -23.97 5.12
C ARG A 4 -0.09 -22.93 5.12
N LEU A 5 1.01 -23.19 5.83
CA LEU A 5 2.16 -22.29 5.86
C LEU A 5 2.79 -22.13 4.47
N ALA A 6 2.90 -23.23 3.72
CA ALA A 6 3.36 -23.19 2.33
C ALA A 6 2.43 -22.33 1.45
N PHE A 7 1.11 -22.49 1.60
CA PHE A 7 0.12 -21.65 0.92
C PHE A 7 0.26 -20.18 1.31
N GLU A 8 0.30 -19.86 2.60
CA GLU A 8 0.48 -18.49 3.13
C GLU A 8 1.73 -17.82 2.53
N SER A 9 2.87 -18.50 2.56
CA SER A 9 4.12 -18.00 1.98
C SER A 9 4.00 -17.79 0.47
N ALA A 10 3.38 -18.73 -0.25
CA ALA A 10 3.26 -18.68 -1.71
C ALA A 10 2.28 -17.61 -2.23
N ARG A 11 1.30 -17.19 -1.42
CA ARG A 11 0.30 -16.17 -1.84
C ARG A 11 0.96 -14.87 -2.27
N SER A 12 2.00 -14.45 -1.56
CA SER A 12 2.76 -13.23 -1.85
C SER A 12 3.42 -13.29 -3.25
N THR A 13 4.05 -14.42 -3.57
CA THR A 13 4.65 -14.69 -4.88
C THR A 13 3.59 -14.75 -5.99
N LEU A 14 2.49 -15.48 -5.78
CA LEU A 14 1.41 -15.60 -6.75
C LEU A 14 0.73 -14.26 -7.04
N PHE A 15 0.54 -13.44 -6.00
CA PHE A 15 0.08 -12.07 -6.15
C PHE A 15 1.04 -11.25 -7.03
N THR A 16 2.34 -11.33 -6.76
CA THR A 16 3.37 -10.64 -7.55
C THR A 16 3.35 -11.04 -9.02
N VAL A 17 3.23 -12.34 -9.31
CA VAL A 17 3.09 -12.85 -10.68
C VAL A 17 1.85 -12.28 -11.36
N GLY A 18 0.71 -12.25 -10.67
CA GLY A 18 -0.52 -11.65 -11.18
C GLY A 18 -0.37 -10.16 -11.49
N LEU A 19 0.29 -9.42 -10.59
CA LEU A 19 0.52 -7.98 -10.71
C LEU A 19 1.41 -7.64 -11.91
N VAL A 20 2.53 -8.36 -12.09
CA VAL A 20 3.42 -8.21 -13.24
C VAL A 20 2.72 -8.58 -14.55
N ALA A 21 1.96 -9.68 -14.55
CA ALA A 21 1.22 -10.12 -15.73
C ALA A 21 -0.01 -9.26 -16.05
N LYS A 22 -0.46 -8.40 -15.13
CA LYS A 22 -1.77 -7.71 -15.17
C LYS A 22 -2.93 -8.66 -15.41
N LYS A 23 -2.86 -9.86 -14.83
CA LYS A 23 -3.85 -10.92 -15.03
C LYS A 23 -4.47 -11.34 -13.72
N ARG A 24 -5.78 -11.53 -13.75
CA ARG A 24 -6.53 -12.13 -12.66
C ARG A 24 -5.90 -13.46 -12.26
N ILE A 25 -5.79 -13.66 -10.95
CA ILE A 25 -5.29 -14.90 -10.35
C ILE A 25 -6.42 -15.62 -9.62
N PHE A 26 -6.31 -16.95 -9.50
CA PHE A 26 -7.35 -17.76 -8.87
C PHE A 26 -7.57 -17.41 -7.38
N LEU A 27 -6.58 -16.81 -6.72
CA LEU A 27 -6.66 -16.39 -5.32
C LEU A 27 -7.75 -15.34 -5.04
N GLU A 28 -8.27 -14.65 -6.07
CA GLU A 28 -9.42 -13.75 -5.95
C GLU A 28 -10.71 -14.49 -5.55
N GLN A 29 -10.83 -15.80 -5.81
CA GLN A 29 -12.06 -16.55 -5.52
C GLN A 29 -12.22 -16.79 -4.01
N ALA A 30 -13.47 -16.70 -3.53
CA ALA A 30 -13.80 -16.80 -2.10
C ALA A 30 -13.24 -18.05 -1.41
N ILE A 31 -13.23 -19.20 -2.09
CA ILE A 31 -12.72 -20.46 -1.54
C ILE A 31 -11.25 -20.35 -1.11
N TRP A 32 -10.42 -19.59 -1.82
CA TRP A 32 -8.99 -19.40 -1.48
C TRP A 32 -8.75 -18.35 -0.41
N LYS A 33 -9.78 -17.54 -0.10
CA LYS A 33 -9.77 -16.55 0.98
C LYS A 33 -10.33 -17.10 2.29
N THR A 34 -11.16 -18.15 2.24
CA THR A 34 -11.86 -18.69 3.43
C THR A 34 -11.45 -20.12 3.77
N ALA A 35 -11.44 -21.04 2.82
CA ALA A 35 -11.25 -22.47 3.10
C ALA A 35 -9.91 -22.81 3.79
N PRO A 36 -8.76 -22.18 3.46
CA PRO A 36 -7.49 -22.45 4.15
C PRO A 36 -7.50 -22.14 5.66
N TRP A 37 -8.50 -21.38 6.11
CA TRP A 37 -8.65 -20.90 7.49
C TRP A 37 -9.80 -21.59 8.21
N GLN A 38 -10.53 -22.48 7.53
CA GLN A 38 -11.63 -23.25 8.11
C GLN A 38 -11.09 -24.54 8.73
N GLY A 39 -11.13 -24.63 10.06
CA GLY A 39 -10.74 -25.84 10.78
C GLY A 39 -10.67 -25.61 12.29
N SER A 40 -11.18 -26.58 13.06
CA SER A 40 -11.07 -26.55 14.52
C SER A 40 -9.60 -26.61 14.93
N GLY A 41 -9.18 -25.72 15.82
CA GLY A 41 -7.79 -25.65 16.33
C GLY A 41 -6.79 -24.92 15.42
N LEU A 42 -7.22 -24.31 14.32
CA LEU A 42 -6.36 -23.47 13.50
C LEU A 42 -6.28 -22.03 14.06
N PRO A 43 -5.10 -21.39 14.02
CA PRO A 43 -4.99 -20.00 14.44
C PRO A 43 -5.80 -19.10 13.49
N PRO A 44 -6.33 -17.98 14.02
CA PRO A 44 -7.06 -17.01 13.21
C PRO A 44 -6.17 -16.43 12.11
N LYS A 45 -6.81 -15.82 11.12
CA LYS A 45 -6.10 -15.11 10.05
C LYS A 45 -5.35 -13.92 10.65
N THR A 46 -4.12 -13.71 10.21
CA THR A 46 -3.35 -12.52 10.61
C THR A 46 -3.85 -11.29 9.85
N ALA A 47 -3.62 -10.10 10.40
CA ALA A 47 -4.07 -8.86 9.76
C ALA A 47 -3.42 -8.67 8.37
N GLN A 48 -2.15 -9.08 8.21
CA GLN A 48 -1.48 -9.13 6.91
C GLN A 48 -2.20 -10.06 5.92
N ASN A 49 -2.63 -11.25 6.35
CA ASN A 49 -3.35 -12.18 5.46
C ASN A 49 -4.73 -11.66 5.05
N GLU A 50 -5.42 -10.92 5.93
CA GLU A 50 -6.66 -10.22 5.59
C GLU A 50 -6.43 -9.15 4.51
N LEU A 51 -5.36 -8.38 4.61
CA LEU A 51 -4.98 -7.42 3.56
C LEU A 51 -4.65 -8.13 2.24
N VAL A 52 -3.92 -9.25 2.29
CA VAL A 52 -3.62 -10.04 1.09
C VAL A 52 -4.90 -10.54 0.41
N ASP A 53 -5.95 -10.91 1.15
CA ASP A 53 -7.24 -11.29 0.57
C ASP A 53 -7.89 -10.17 -0.26
N ILE A 54 -7.63 -8.91 0.07
CA ILE A 54 -8.08 -7.75 -0.71
C ILE A 54 -7.12 -7.55 -1.90
N MET A 55 -5.80 -7.59 -1.64
CA MET A 55 -4.77 -7.36 -2.66
C MET A 55 -4.87 -8.31 -3.86
N VAL A 56 -5.21 -9.59 -3.63
CA VAL A 56 -5.32 -10.57 -4.72
C VAL A 56 -6.39 -10.22 -5.77
N GLY A 57 -7.30 -9.29 -5.48
CA GLY A 57 -8.24 -8.73 -6.46
C GLY A 57 -7.63 -7.68 -7.41
N ILE A 58 -6.54 -7.02 -7.00
CA ILE A 58 -5.92 -5.91 -7.76
C ILE A 58 -5.53 -6.31 -9.19
N PRO A 59 -4.86 -7.45 -9.44
CA PRO A 59 -4.55 -7.88 -10.80
C PRO A 59 -5.79 -8.04 -11.68
N GLY A 60 -6.91 -8.50 -11.10
CA GLY A 60 -8.19 -8.61 -11.78
C GLY A 60 -8.79 -7.24 -12.13
N TYR A 61 -8.69 -6.25 -11.24
CA TYR A 61 -9.15 -4.88 -11.53
C TYR A 61 -8.34 -4.23 -12.65
N MET A 62 -7.04 -4.47 -12.68
CA MET A 62 -6.18 -3.97 -13.75
C MET A 62 -6.54 -4.58 -15.10
N GLN A 63 -6.78 -5.89 -15.13
CA GLN A 63 -7.25 -6.58 -16.33
C GLN A 63 -8.57 -5.99 -16.82
N ASP A 64 -9.57 -5.88 -15.92
CA ASP A 64 -10.88 -5.32 -16.25
C ASP A 64 -10.77 -3.87 -16.76
N THR A 65 -9.89 -3.06 -16.15
CA THR A 65 -9.65 -1.66 -16.54
C THR A 65 -9.14 -1.56 -17.97
N VAL A 66 -8.15 -2.38 -18.35
CA VAL A 66 -7.59 -2.42 -19.70
C VAL A 66 -8.65 -2.87 -20.71
N GLU A 67 -9.42 -3.91 -20.39
CA GLU A 67 -10.50 -4.40 -21.24
C GLU A 67 -11.57 -3.34 -21.49
N ILE A 68 -11.99 -2.61 -20.45
CA ILE A 68 -12.98 -1.52 -20.56
C ILE A 68 -12.44 -0.36 -21.41
N GLN A 69 -11.17 0.02 -21.23
CA GLN A 69 -10.54 1.09 -22.00
C GLN A 69 -10.45 0.73 -23.50
N GLN A 70 -10.20 -0.54 -23.82
CA GLN A 70 -10.15 -1.04 -25.19
C GLN A 70 -11.55 -1.25 -25.81
N GLY A 71 -12.54 -1.65 -25.02
CA GLY A 71 -13.91 -1.94 -25.47
C GLY A 71 -14.81 -0.71 -25.71
N GLY A 72 -14.41 0.47 -25.23
CA GLY A 72 -15.09 1.74 -25.47
C GLY A 72 -16.47 1.86 -24.79
N ALA A 73 -17.37 2.66 -25.37
CA ALA A 73 -18.64 3.08 -24.74
C ALA A 73 -19.68 1.95 -24.50
N LYS A 74 -19.44 0.74 -25.01
CA LYS A 74 -20.37 -0.41 -24.91
C LYS A 74 -20.24 -1.17 -23.59
N ASP A 75 -19.17 -0.96 -22.83
CA ASP A 75 -18.88 -1.71 -21.60
C ASP A 75 -19.42 -1.03 -20.33
N LYS A 76 -20.53 -0.27 -20.41
CA LYS A 76 -21.14 0.40 -19.25
C LYS A 76 -21.46 -0.58 -18.11
N GLN A 77 -21.95 -1.78 -18.43
CA GLN A 77 -22.26 -2.80 -17.44
C GLN A 77 -20.98 -3.35 -16.78
N LYS A 78 -19.92 -3.63 -17.56
CA LYS A 78 -18.63 -4.07 -17.00
C LYS A 78 -18.01 -2.99 -16.12
N LYS A 79 -18.07 -1.73 -16.56
CA LYS A 79 -17.64 -0.57 -15.76
C LYS A 79 -18.41 -0.50 -14.44
N ALA A 80 -19.74 -0.61 -14.48
CA ALA A 80 -20.56 -0.59 -13.27
C ALA A 80 -20.22 -1.73 -12.30
N LEU A 81 -20.01 -2.94 -12.82
CA LEU A 81 -19.59 -4.10 -12.02
C LEU A 81 -18.20 -3.90 -11.41
N LEU A 82 -17.23 -3.40 -12.18
CA LEU A 82 -15.89 -3.08 -11.67
C LEU A 82 -15.96 -2.05 -10.54
N LEU A 83 -16.70 -0.95 -10.73
CA LEU A 83 -16.89 0.08 -9.72
C LEU A 83 -17.55 -0.46 -8.45
N ALA A 84 -18.56 -1.33 -8.59
CA ALA A 84 -19.22 -1.97 -7.46
C ALA A 84 -18.24 -2.84 -6.66
N ARG A 85 -17.39 -3.63 -7.33
CA ARG A 85 -16.36 -4.45 -6.67
C ARG A 85 -15.30 -3.60 -5.98
N LEU A 86 -14.79 -2.56 -6.63
CA LEU A 86 -13.81 -1.65 -6.03
C LEU A 86 -14.37 -0.96 -4.78
N LYS A 87 -15.64 -0.53 -4.81
CA LYS A 87 -16.31 0.09 -3.65
C LYS A 87 -16.53 -0.91 -2.51
N ALA A 88 -16.86 -2.17 -2.82
CA ALA A 88 -17.00 -3.23 -1.83
C ALA A 88 -15.65 -3.57 -1.16
N ASP A 89 -14.58 -3.66 -1.94
CA ASP A 89 -13.23 -3.92 -1.41
C ASP A 89 -12.70 -2.72 -0.61
N LEU A 90 -12.99 -1.48 -1.03
CA LEU A 90 -12.70 -0.28 -0.23
C LEU A 90 -13.44 -0.27 1.11
N SER A 91 -14.73 -0.61 1.12
CA SER A 91 -15.50 -0.73 2.35
C SER A 91 -14.89 -1.78 3.27
N THR A 92 -14.52 -2.94 2.72
CA THR A 92 -13.86 -4.02 3.48
C THR A 92 -12.52 -3.56 4.04
N LEU A 93 -11.74 -2.82 3.26
CA LEU A 93 -10.45 -2.26 3.66
C LEU A 93 -10.61 -1.20 4.77
N PHE A 94 -11.66 -0.37 4.72
CA PHE A 94 -11.96 0.61 5.75
C PHE A 94 -12.40 -0.07 7.05
N ASP A 95 -13.28 -1.07 6.98
CA ASP A 95 -13.66 -1.87 8.14
C ASP A 95 -12.45 -2.55 8.78
N TRP A 96 -11.52 -3.06 7.95
CA TRP A 96 -10.26 -3.59 8.42
C TRP A 96 -9.46 -2.54 9.19
N ARG A 97 -9.33 -1.32 8.65
CA ARG A 97 -8.58 -0.22 9.29
C ARG A 97 -9.14 0.17 10.64
N TRP A 98 -10.47 0.26 10.74
CA TRP A 98 -11.17 0.57 12.00
C TRP A 98 -10.96 -0.52 13.04
N LYS A 99 -11.08 -1.79 12.65
CA LYS A 99 -10.82 -2.93 13.54
C LYS A 99 -9.36 -2.94 13.97
N TRP A 100 -8.43 -2.73 13.05
CA TRP A 100 -7.00 -2.71 13.37
C TRP A 100 -6.66 -1.61 14.38
N GLU A 101 -7.21 -0.40 14.23
CA GLU A 101 -6.99 0.70 15.18
C GLU A 101 -7.51 0.35 16.58
N ALA A 102 -8.70 -0.22 16.66
CA ALA A 102 -9.32 -0.60 17.93
C ALA A 102 -8.48 -1.64 18.70
N HIS A 103 -7.82 -2.56 17.98
CA HIS A 103 -6.95 -3.58 18.59
C HIS A 103 -5.53 -3.08 18.86
N ASN A 104 -5.09 -2.02 18.16
CA ASN A 104 -3.74 -1.50 18.23
C ASN A 104 -3.71 0.00 18.61
N PRO A 105 -4.27 0.41 19.76
CA PRO A 105 -4.23 1.80 20.17
C PRO A 105 -2.78 2.25 20.38
N ASN A 106 -2.46 3.46 19.92
CA ASN A 106 -1.11 4.04 20.00
C ASN A 106 -0.03 3.19 19.31
N ALA A 107 -0.38 2.52 18.20
CA ALA A 107 0.56 1.72 17.42
C ALA A 107 1.73 2.54 16.86
N ALA A 108 1.54 3.84 16.66
CA ALA A 108 2.57 4.74 16.18
C ALA A 108 2.60 6.06 16.98
N ILE A 109 3.79 6.66 17.06
CA ILE A 109 4.03 7.98 17.63
C ILE A 109 4.86 8.83 16.65
N GLU A 110 4.73 10.15 16.73
CA GLU A 110 5.64 11.04 16.04
C GLU A 110 6.82 11.42 16.94
N MET A 111 8.04 11.30 16.42
CA MET A 111 9.26 11.65 17.14
C MET A 111 10.03 12.74 16.39
N GLU A 112 10.63 13.65 17.16
CA GLU A 112 11.63 14.57 16.62
C GLU A 112 12.89 13.77 16.21
N PRO A 113 13.57 14.11 15.10
CA PRO A 113 14.73 13.35 14.62
C PRO A 113 15.87 13.25 15.64
N GLY A 114 16.01 14.24 16.52
CA GLY A 114 17.00 14.25 17.60
C GLY A 114 16.69 13.27 18.75
N ALA A 115 15.46 12.76 18.84
CA ALA A 115 15.05 11.79 19.85
C ALA A 115 15.29 10.34 19.40
N LEU A 116 15.75 10.11 18.16
CA LEU A 116 16.11 8.78 17.69
C LEU A 116 17.36 8.25 18.44
N PRO A 117 17.49 6.92 18.62
CA PRO A 117 18.69 6.34 19.21
C PRO A 117 19.97 6.77 18.48
N VAL A 118 21.03 7.06 19.23
CA VAL A 118 22.33 7.50 18.69
C VAL A 118 22.84 6.49 17.67
N GLY A 119 23.27 6.98 16.49
CA GLY A 119 23.74 6.12 15.39
C GLY A 119 22.64 5.56 14.48
N ARG A 120 21.36 5.85 14.72
CA ARG A 120 20.22 5.44 13.87
C ARG A 120 19.73 6.57 12.98
N ARG A 121 20.58 7.06 12.06
CA ARG A 121 20.14 7.88 10.92
C ARG A 121 20.24 7.04 9.65
N VAL A 122 19.13 6.92 8.91
CA VAL A 122 19.09 6.17 7.65
C VAL A 122 19.66 6.97 6.48
N CYS A 123 19.40 8.28 6.48
CA CYS A 123 19.78 9.19 5.40
C CYS A 123 20.06 10.59 5.96
N ASP A 124 21.05 11.29 5.38
CA ASP A 124 21.37 12.68 5.71
C ASP A 124 20.34 13.67 5.13
N PHE A 125 19.64 13.29 4.06
CA PHE A 125 18.56 14.06 3.47
C PHE A 125 17.22 13.77 4.16
N ARG A 126 16.63 14.80 4.77
CA ARG A 126 15.36 14.71 5.51
C ARG A 126 14.23 15.31 4.68
N LEU A 127 13.39 14.45 4.12
CA LEU A 127 12.17 14.86 3.44
C LEU A 127 11.03 15.20 4.42
N PHE A 128 10.93 14.43 5.50
CA PHE A 128 9.90 14.61 6.53
C PHE A 128 10.48 15.19 7.82
N ARG A 129 9.78 16.20 8.37
CA ARG A 129 10.17 16.86 9.62
C ARG A 129 10.22 15.89 10.79
N LYS A 130 9.17 15.09 10.99
CA LYS A 130 9.04 14.15 12.10
C LYS A 130 9.10 12.70 11.63
N VAL A 131 9.72 11.84 12.43
CA VAL A 131 9.77 10.40 12.19
C VAL A 131 8.50 9.75 12.72
N LEU A 132 7.91 8.87 11.92
CA LEU A 132 6.82 8.02 12.35
C LEU A 132 7.40 6.75 12.97
N TRP A 133 7.21 6.55 14.26
CA TRP A 133 7.80 5.42 15.01
C TRP A 133 6.71 4.44 15.43
N PHE A 134 6.84 3.18 15.02
CA PHE A 134 5.87 2.14 15.34
C PHE A 134 6.29 1.33 16.57
N ARG A 135 5.32 0.69 17.21
CA ARG A 135 5.56 -0.20 18.35
C ARG A 135 6.38 -1.43 17.95
N ASN A 136 6.13 -1.99 16.77
CA ASN A 136 6.89 -3.12 16.23
C ASN A 136 6.87 -3.13 14.69
N PHE A 137 7.75 -3.96 14.11
CA PHE A 137 7.90 -4.11 12.66
C PHE A 137 6.61 -4.56 11.98
N THR A 138 5.92 -5.56 12.55
CA THR A 138 4.69 -6.13 11.99
C THR A 138 3.58 -5.09 11.83
N GLN A 139 3.36 -4.24 12.84
CA GLN A 139 2.37 -3.17 12.78
C GLN A 139 2.72 -2.10 11.73
N ALA A 140 4.00 -1.78 11.56
CA ALA A 140 4.45 -0.92 10.47
C ALA A 140 4.13 -1.56 9.11
N THR A 141 4.45 -2.85 8.94
CA THR A 141 4.14 -3.60 7.72
C THR A 141 2.64 -3.62 7.42
N GLU A 142 1.79 -3.85 8.42
CA GLU A 142 0.34 -3.90 8.28
C GLU A 142 -0.23 -2.56 7.80
N ILE A 143 0.18 -1.44 8.39
CA ILE A 143 -0.27 -0.11 7.97
C ILE A 143 0.26 0.26 6.58
N LEU A 144 1.52 -0.06 6.29
CA LEU A 144 2.11 0.21 4.98
C LEU A 144 1.42 -0.60 3.89
N LEU A 145 1.13 -1.89 4.15
CA LEU A 145 0.33 -2.72 3.26
C LEU A 145 -1.07 -2.15 3.07
N TYR A 146 -1.75 -1.76 4.15
CA TYR A 146 -3.07 -1.13 4.07
C TYR A 146 -3.05 0.09 3.13
N ASN A 147 -2.10 1.00 3.32
CA ASN A 147 -1.95 2.18 2.47
C ASN A 147 -1.65 1.81 1.01
N ALA A 148 -0.87 0.76 0.79
CA ALA A 148 -0.58 0.25 -0.55
C ALA A 148 -1.84 -0.30 -1.25
N VAL A 149 -2.66 -1.07 -0.53
CA VAL A 149 -3.96 -1.57 -1.03
C VAL A 149 -4.87 -0.38 -1.34
N LEU A 150 -4.93 0.59 -0.42
CA LEU A 150 -5.75 1.78 -0.56
C LEU A 150 -5.38 2.57 -1.82
N LEU A 151 -4.09 2.83 -2.03
CA LEU A 151 -3.57 3.50 -3.22
C LEU A 151 -3.95 2.77 -4.50
N CYS A 152 -3.84 1.44 -4.52
CA CYS A 152 -4.25 0.65 -5.68
C CYS A 152 -5.75 0.74 -5.96
N LEU A 153 -6.60 0.61 -4.93
CA LEU A 153 -8.05 0.65 -5.07
C LEU A 153 -8.55 2.04 -5.47
N LEU A 154 -8.08 3.10 -4.80
CA LEU A 154 -8.43 4.47 -5.15
C LEU A 154 -7.89 4.87 -6.53
N GLY A 155 -6.65 4.49 -6.85
CA GLY A 155 -6.07 4.71 -8.17
C GLY A 155 -6.86 4.02 -9.30
N ALA A 156 -7.41 2.83 -9.05
CA ALA A 156 -8.31 2.17 -10.00
C ALA A 156 -9.69 2.86 -10.07
N LEU A 157 -10.26 3.24 -8.92
CA LEU A 157 -11.57 3.89 -8.83
C LEU A 157 -11.58 5.24 -9.54
N TRP A 158 -10.57 6.08 -9.27
CA TRP A 158 -10.52 7.46 -9.74
C TRP A 158 -10.23 7.61 -11.23
N GLN A 159 -9.77 6.54 -11.90
CA GLN A 159 -9.74 6.51 -13.37
C GLN A 159 -11.13 6.61 -13.99
N PHE A 160 -12.17 6.20 -13.26
CA PHE A 160 -13.52 6.05 -13.76
C PHE A 160 -14.56 6.92 -13.04
N ASP A 161 -14.29 7.23 -11.78
CA ASP A 161 -15.12 7.99 -10.83
C ASP A 161 -14.18 8.87 -9.97
N PRO A 162 -13.57 9.93 -10.56
CA PRO A 162 -12.66 10.80 -9.83
C PRO A 162 -13.40 11.51 -8.70
N PRO A 163 -12.73 11.78 -7.56
CA PRO A 163 -13.35 12.50 -6.47
C PRO A 163 -13.76 13.90 -6.95
N ALA A 164 -14.91 14.38 -6.49
CA ALA A 164 -15.26 15.79 -6.65
C ALA A 164 -14.18 16.67 -5.99
N GLU A 165 -14.03 17.90 -6.44
CA GLU A 165 -13.19 18.88 -5.72
C GLU A 165 -13.83 19.11 -4.34
N VAL A 166 -13.29 18.46 -3.31
CA VAL A 166 -13.70 18.66 -1.92
C VAL A 166 -12.82 19.73 -1.30
N GLU A 167 -13.42 20.67 -0.58
CA GLU A 167 -12.67 21.55 0.30
C GLU A 167 -12.01 20.71 1.38
N VAL A 168 -10.68 20.62 1.32
CA VAL A 168 -9.88 19.88 2.30
C VAL A 168 -10.18 20.47 3.68
N PRO A 169 -10.77 19.70 4.61
CA PRO A 169 -11.01 20.19 5.97
C PRO A 169 -9.67 20.46 6.66
N ALA A 170 -9.72 21.20 7.76
CA ALA A 170 -8.52 21.51 8.54
C ALA A 170 -7.75 20.21 8.88
N PRO A 171 -6.41 20.21 8.81
CA PRO A 171 -5.61 19.03 9.02
C PRO A 171 -5.94 18.39 10.36
N THR A 172 -6.28 17.11 10.34
CA THR A 172 -6.51 16.34 11.56
C THR A 172 -5.17 15.97 12.19
N ASN A 173 -5.11 15.99 13.53
CA ASN A 173 -3.92 15.64 14.31
C ASN A 173 -3.73 14.12 14.47
N SER A 174 -4.45 13.29 13.70
CA SER A 174 -4.25 11.84 13.75
C SER A 174 -2.86 11.50 13.21
N ILE A 175 -2.09 10.76 14.02
CA ILE A 175 -0.71 10.34 13.70
C ILE A 175 -0.71 9.40 12.48
N LEU A 176 -1.68 8.47 12.46
CA LEU A 176 -1.97 7.61 11.32
C LEU A 176 -3.30 8.07 10.72
N LYS A 177 -3.31 8.39 9.43
CA LYS A 177 -4.52 8.89 8.78
C LYS A 177 -5.62 7.83 8.74
N ARG A 178 -6.84 8.25 9.07
CA ARG A 178 -8.04 7.41 9.00
C ARG A 178 -8.66 7.46 7.62
N PRO A 179 -9.49 6.47 7.24
CA PRO A 179 -10.15 6.46 5.93
C PRO A 179 -10.90 7.74 5.58
N ASP A 180 -11.54 8.36 6.57
CA ASP A 180 -12.33 9.59 6.46
C ASP A 180 -11.48 10.86 6.40
N GLU A 181 -10.18 10.75 6.63
CA GLU A 181 -9.23 11.87 6.66
C GLU A 181 -8.36 11.94 5.41
N ILE A 182 -8.58 11.05 4.42
CA ILE A 182 -7.78 10.96 3.20
C ILE A 182 -8.47 11.71 2.07
N PHE A 183 -7.86 12.80 1.63
CA PHE A 183 -8.35 13.67 0.57
C PHE A 183 -7.45 13.64 -0.67
N SER A 184 -6.25 13.06 -0.55
CA SER A 184 -5.27 12.93 -1.63
C SER A 184 -4.55 11.59 -1.56
N LEU A 185 -4.10 11.08 -2.70
CA LEU A 185 -3.24 9.89 -2.76
C LEU A 185 -1.82 10.19 -2.27
N LEU A 186 -1.44 11.47 -2.21
CA LEU A 186 -0.16 11.86 -1.61
C LEU A 186 -0.10 11.49 -0.13
N GLU A 187 -1.19 11.63 0.62
CA GLU A 187 -1.20 11.40 2.07
C GLU A 187 -0.84 9.95 2.45
N PRO A 188 -1.51 8.90 1.92
CA PRO A 188 -1.10 7.52 2.19
C PRO A 188 0.27 7.18 1.58
N ALA A 189 0.68 7.82 0.47
CA ALA A 189 2.01 7.61 -0.10
C ALA A 189 3.13 8.19 0.80
N GLU A 190 2.91 9.35 1.40
CA GLU A 190 3.80 9.96 2.37
C GLU A 190 3.86 9.14 3.66
N GLU A 191 2.72 8.66 4.16
CA GLU A 191 2.68 7.79 5.34
C GLU A 191 3.46 6.49 5.12
N ILE A 192 3.38 5.90 3.91
CA ILE A 192 4.24 4.77 3.51
C ILE A 192 5.71 5.15 3.61
N CYS A 193 6.12 6.29 3.03
CA CYS A 193 7.52 6.71 3.07
C CYS A 193 7.99 6.91 4.52
N ARG A 194 7.21 7.61 5.35
CA ARG A 194 7.53 7.84 6.76
C ARG A 194 7.67 6.54 7.55
N GLY A 195 6.79 5.55 7.32
CA GLY A 195 6.90 4.26 8.00
C GLY A 195 7.99 3.35 7.45
N PHE A 196 8.37 3.51 6.18
CA PHE A 196 9.49 2.77 5.59
C PHE A 196 10.82 3.15 6.24
N GLU A 197 10.98 4.41 6.67
CA GLU A 197 12.14 4.85 7.47
C GLU A 197 12.27 4.03 8.75
N TYR A 198 11.16 3.83 9.47
CA TYR A 198 11.13 2.97 10.66
C TYR A 198 11.49 1.51 10.34
N GLN A 199 10.97 0.96 9.24
CA GLN A 199 11.27 -0.42 8.85
C GLN A 199 12.75 -0.62 8.54
N LEU A 200 13.40 0.30 7.81
CA LEU A 200 14.83 0.21 7.56
C LEU A 200 15.66 0.28 8.85
N LEU A 201 15.25 1.11 9.81
CA LEU A 201 15.92 1.20 11.12
C LEU A 201 15.79 -0.07 11.97
N ASN A 202 14.84 -0.95 11.65
CA ASN A 202 14.49 -2.11 12.45
C ASN A 202 14.43 -3.41 11.64
N ILE A 203 15.04 -3.43 10.45
CA ILE A 203 14.95 -4.56 9.50
C ILE A 203 15.54 -5.85 10.07
N ASP A 204 16.56 -5.75 10.92
CA ASP A 204 17.20 -6.91 11.57
C ASP A 204 16.25 -7.67 12.52
N ASN A 205 15.15 -7.03 12.93
CA ASN A 205 14.12 -7.63 13.78
C ASN A 205 12.95 -8.21 12.96
N SER A 206 13.02 -8.18 11.63
CA SER A 206 11.93 -8.60 10.76
C SER A 206 11.90 -10.12 10.56
N GLN A 207 10.71 -10.70 10.68
CA GLN A 207 10.38 -12.05 10.22
C GLN A 207 9.39 -12.02 9.04
N ASP A 208 9.04 -10.82 8.57
CA ASP A 208 8.03 -10.61 7.54
C ASP A 208 8.64 -10.84 6.14
N SER A 209 7.80 -11.26 5.19
CA SER A 209 8.22 -11.37 3.79
C SER A 209 8.72 -10.03 3.26
N THR A 210 9.88 -10.03 2.60
CA THR A 210 10.46 -8.85 1.95
C THR A 210 9.49 -8.14 1.02
N LEU A 211 8.61 -8.89 0.36
CA LEU A 211 7.56 -8.32 -0.50
C LEU A 211 6.64 -7.38 0.28
N PHE A 212 6.25 -7.74 1.51
CA PHE A 212 5.22 -7.02 2.25
C PHE A 212 5.64 -5.62 2.70
N TRP A 213 6.94 -5.38 2.85
CA TRP A 213 7.43 -4.06 3.23
C TRP A 213 8.10 -3.30 2.08
N LEU A 214 8.53 -3.97 0.99
CA LEU A 214 9.00 -3.27 -0.22
C LEU A 214 7.88 -2.89 -1.19
N LEU A 215 6.85 -3.72 -1.34
CA LEU A 215 5.73 -3.44 -2.25
C LEU A 215 5.06 -2.09 -1.95
N PRO A 216 4.75 -1.73 -0.69
CA PRO A 216 4.16 -0.42 -0.38
C PRO A 216 4.98 0.74 -0.91
N LEU A 217 6.30 0.73 -0.72
CA LEU A 217 7.17 1.78 -1.22
C LEU A 217 7.15 1.85 -2.76
N GLY A 218 7.07 0.70 -3.43
CA GLY A 218 6.89 0.64 -4.88
C GLY A 218 5.60 1.29 -5.35
N VAL A 219 4.48 1.02 -4.67
CA VAL A 219 3.19 1.67 -4.97
C VAL A 219 3.29 3.18 -4.75
N ALA A 220 3.80 3.60 -3.59
CA ALA A 220 3.95 5.01 -3.24
C ALA A 220 4.84 5.76 -4.24
N SER A 221 5.93 5.14 -4.70
CA SER A 221 6.85 5.75 -5.67
C SER A 221 6.17 6.16 -6.98
N LYS A 222 5.13 5.44 -7.42
CA LYS A 222 4.35 5.81 -8.62
C LYS A 222 3.46 7.02 -8.38
N VAL A 223 2.90 7.16 -7.19
CA VAL A 223 2.10 8.35 -6.84
C VAL A 223 2.99 9.59 -6.77
N LEU A 224 4.21 9.40 -6.26
CA LEU A 224 5.18 10.46 -5.97
C LEU A 224 6.10 10.78 -7.16
N GLU A 225 5.91 10.13 -8.31
CA GLU A 225 6.82 10.25 -9.47
C GLU A 225 6.94 11.67 -10.03
N ALA A 226 5.90 12.50 -9.84
CA ALA A 226 5.89 13.89 -10.28
C ALA A 226 6.72 14.83 -9.40
N GLU A 227 7.16 14.39 -8.21
CA GLU A 227 7.85 15.22 -7.23
C GLU A 227 9.29 14.69 -7.02
N PRO A 228 10.32 15.30 -7.68
CA PRO A 228 11.68 14.75 -7.72
C PRO A 228 12.36 14.56 -6.36
N GLU A 229 11.93 15.30 -5.34
CA GLU A 229 12.45 15.18 -3.98
C GLU A 229 12.12 13.83 -3.34
N TYR A 230 10.90 13.32 -3.56
CA TYR A 230 10.50 11.99 -3.09
C TYR A 230 11.29 10.91 -3.83
N GLY A 231 11.47 11.03 -5.15
CA GLY A 231 12.29 10.09 -5.92
C GLY A 231 13.72 9.98 -5.39
N ARG A 232 14.37 11.13 -5.14
CA ARG A 232 15.73 11.17 -4.54
C ARG A 232 15.76 10.56 -3.15
N TRP A 233 14.76 10.86 -2.31
CA TRP A 233 14.66 10.32 -0.96
C TRP A 233 14.49 8.80 -0.98
N ILE A 234 13.53 8.29 -1.76
CA ILE A 234 13.26 6.85 -1.91
C ILE A 234 14.54 6.12 -2.34
N GLN A 235 15.23 6.64 -3.36
CA GLN A 235 16.47 6.06 -3.85
C GLN A 235 17.54 6.04 -2.74
N SER A 236 17.72 7.16 -2.03
CA SER A 236 18.70 7.21 -0.94
C SER A 236 18.38 6.22 0.18
N MET A 237 17.11 6.02 0.52
CA MET A 237 16.70 5.05 1.54
C MET A 237 16.97 3.62 1.10
N LEU A 238 16.68 3.29 -0.16
CA LEU A 238 16.95 1.97 -0.72
C LEU A 238 18.45 1.65 -0.77
N ASP A 239 19.30 2.65 -1.00
CA ASP A 239 20.75 2.45 -1.09
C ASP A 239 21.43 2.23 0.28
N THR A 240 20.76 2.61 1.37
CA THR A 240 21.24 2.45 2.75
C THR A 240 21.37 0.99 3.17
N SER A 241 20.44 0.11 2.78
CA SER A 241 20.50 -1.31 3.13
C SER A 241 20.99 -2.16 1.96
N ARG A 242 21.84 -3.16 2.26
CA ARG A 242 22.27 -4.16 1.26
C ARG A 242 21.11 -4.98 0.71
N VAL A 243 20.05 -5.16 1.50
CA VAL A 243 18.87 -5.94 1.11
C VAL A 243 18.03 -5.17 0.08
N THR A 244 18.01 -3.84 0.15
CA THR A 244 17.14 -2.98 -0.67
C THR A 244 17.85 -2.32 -1.84
N ARG A 245 19.19 -2.32 -1.84
CA ARG A 245 19.99 -1.73 -2.91
C ARG A 245 19.66 -2.38 -4.26
N GLY A 246 19.38 -1.55 -5.26
CA GLY A 246 19.02 -2.00 -6.61
C GLY A 246 17.52 -2.28 -6.84
N TYR A 247 16.67 -2.23 -5.81
CA TYR A 247 15.21 -2.35 -5.99
C TYR A 247 14.58 -1.15 -6.70
N GLY A 248 15.16 0.05 -6.53
CA GLY A 248 14.68 1.28 -7.19
C GLY A 248 15.07 1.37 -8.67
N SER A 249 16.20 0.76 -9.06
CA SER A 249 16.80 0.92 -10.39
C SER A 249 16.32 -0.09 -11.45
N GLY A 250 15.42 -1.01 -11.11
CA GLY A 250 14.97 -2.03 -12.07
C GLY A 250 15.91 -3.25 -12.20
N MET A 251 16.97 -3.33 -11.40
CA MET A 251 17.99 -4.38 -11.51
C MET A 251 17.61 -5.70 -10.83
N SER A 252 16.51 -5.70 -10.06
CA SER A 252 15.92 -6.89 -9.43
C SER A 252 14.66 -7.28 -10.21
N GLU A 253 14.39 -8.58 -10.41
CA GLU A 253 13.15 -9.08 -11.03
C GLU A 253 11.87 -8.61 -10.27
N PHE A 254 12.04 -8.15 -9.02
CA PHE A 254 11.00 -7.60 -8.16
C PHE A 254 11.11 -6.07 -7.98
N ALA A 255 11.91 -5.39 -8.80
CA ALA A 255 12.10 -3.95 -8.75
C ALA A 255 10.85 -3.17 -9.16
N PHE A 256 10.74 -1.92 -8.70
CA PHE A 256 9.57 -1.06 -8.92
C PHE A 256 9.24 -0.79 -10.40
N GLY A 257 10.19 -1.01 -11.31
CA GLY A 257 9.98 -0.93 -12.75
C GLY A 257 9.08 -2.03 -13.31
N HIS A 258 9.00 -3.19 -12.66
CA HIS A 258 8.19 -4.32 -13.10
C HIS A 258 6.75 -4.27 -12.59
N TYR A 259 6.49 -3.56 -11.49
CA TYR A 259 5.14 -3.32 -11.01
C TYR A 259 4.48 -2.24 -11.86
N GLN A 260 3.50 -2.67 -12.65
CA GLN A 260 2.58 -1.76 -13.29
C GLN A 260 1.40 -1.62 -12.33
N PHE A 261 1.20 -0.44 -11.74
CA PHE A 261 0.04 -0.16 -10.89
C PHE A 261 -1.08 0.48 -11.74
N PRO A 262 -2.34 0.49 -11.27
CA PRO A 262 -3.39 1.30 -11.89
C PRO A 262 -2.89 2.73 -12.11
N HIS A 263 -3.28 3.41 -13.19
CA HIS A 263 -2.84 4.79 -13.43
C HIS A 263 -3.34 5.67 -12.28
N ILE A 264 -2.43 6.09 -11.42
CA ILE A 264 -2.75 6.91 -10.26
C ILE A 264 -2.70 8.37 -10.69
N GLY A 265 -3.82 8.89 -11.20
CA GLY A 265 -3.89 10.28 -11.66
C GLY A 265 -3.64 11.27 -10.53
N HIS A 266 -2.80 12.29 -10.79
CA HIS A 266 -2.64 13.42 -9.88
C HIS A 266 -3.96 14.19 -9.78
N ALA A 267 -4.46 14.40 -8.56
CA ALA A 267 -5.41 15.49 -8.34
C ALA A 267 -4.72 16.79 -8.79
N ARG A 268 -5.30 17.46 -9.80
CA ARG A 268 -4.75 18.67 -10.43
C ARG A 268 -4.27 19.67 -9.37
N LYS A 269 -3.04 20.18 -9.54
CA LYS A 269 -2.48 21.28 -8.75
C LYS A 269 -3.50 22.42 -8.61
N ARG A 270 -3.87 22.72 -7.36
CA ARG A 270 -4.69 23.87 -6.96
C ARG A 270 -3.97 25.16 -7.42
N ARG A 271 -4.65 26.03 -8.17
CA ARG A 271 -4.27 27.45 -8.24
C ARG A 271 -4.63 28.07 -6.89
N MET A 272 -3.63 28.45 -6.10
CA MET A 272 -3.87 29.40 -5.01
C MET A 272 -4.37 30.70 -5.64
N ARG A 273 -5.53 31.19 -5.18
CA ARG A 273 -5.90 32.59 -5.41
C ARG A 273 -5.16 33.39 -4.35
N ASP A 274 -4.22 34.22 -4.81
CA ASP A 274 -3.73 35.34 -4.03
C ASP A 274 -4.93 36.23 -3.65
N ARG A 275 -5.12 36.45 -2.35
CA ARG A 275 -5.88 37.56 -1.79
C ARG A 275 -5.15 38.08 -0.58
#